data_AF-A0A3M8T7S6-F1
#
_entry.id   AF-A0A3M8T7S6-F1
#
_cell.length_a   1.000
_cell.length_b   1.000
_cell.length_c   1.000
_cell.angle_alpha   90.00
_cell.angle_beta   90.00
_cell.angle_gamma   90.00
#
_symmetry.space_group_name_H-M   'P 1'
#
loop_
_entity.id
_entity.type
_entity.pdbx_description
1 polymer ?
#
loop_
_entity_poly.entity_id
_entity_poly.type
_entity_poly.pdbx_seq_one_letter_code
_entity_poly.pdbx_strand_id
1 'polypeptide(L)'
;MDEAMKNKDSNSRTAPKVMVRLNSQCHEGLTDLALQHGRSMNAECVMGLISWLDHQKRCALIRKMLISQLDEADVAVLLAKLPVVTEEPGLASDKISTMLRYTPYIRDRIAEQAKTHEVSVHSMLLTALAWWVNVSRQVNALLEAIVDQGGALQAQLLDQPARSAA
;
A
#
# COMPACT_ATOMS: atom_id res chain seq x y z
N MET A 1 -4.16 -20.34 -34.37
CA MET A 1 -4.80 -19.72 -33.19
C MET A 1 -3.88 -18.60 -32.76
N ASP A 2 -4.32 -17.37 -33.03
CA ASP A 2 -3.47 -16.22 -33.31
C ASP A 2 -2.72 -15.67 -32.09
N GLU A 3 -1.48 -15.22 -32.32
CA GLU A 3 -0.71 -14.41 -31.35
C GLU A 3 -1.46 -13.16 -30.88
N ALA A 4 -2.48 -12.71 -31.64
CA ALA A 4 -3.40 -11.65 -31.25
C ALA A 4 -4.26 -11.99 -30.01
N MET A 5 -4.53 -13.27 -29.73
CA MET A 5 -5.22 -13.69 -28.49
C MET A 5 -4.32 -13.62 -27.25
N LYS A 6 -3.00 -13.69 -27.42
CA LYS A 6 -2.03 -13.60 -26.31
C LYS A 6 -1.89 -12.18 -25.76
N ASN A 7 -2.24 -11.17 -26.57
CA ASN A 7 -2.04 -9.75 -26.24
C ASN A 7 -3.29 -9.04 -25.68
N LYS A 8 -4.43 -9.74 -25.60
CA LYS A 8 -5.68 -9.18 -25.04
C LYS A 8 -5.72 -9.22 -23.51
N ASP A 9 -4.90 -10.06 -22.91
CA ASP A 9 -4.85 -10.31 -21.46
C ASP A 9 -3.92 -9.38 -20.68
N SER A 10 -3.15 -8.54 -21.36
CA SER A 10 -2.16 -7.64 -20.77
C SER A 10 -2.67 -6.22 -20.55
N ASN A 11 -3.78 -5.80 -21.19
CA ASN A 11 -4.31 -4.45 -21.06
C ASN A 11 -5.44 -4.35 -20.02
N SER A 12 -5.16 -3.69 -18.89
CA SER A 12 -6.14 -3.44 -17.83
C SER A 12 -7.34 -2.61 -18.29
N ARG A 13 -7.20 -1.79 -19.35
CA ARG A 13 -8.30 -0.94 -19.87
C ARG A 13 -9.42 -1.75 -20.50
N THR A 14 -9.10 -2.93 -21.04
CA THR A 14 -10.06 -3.85 -21.67
C THR A 14 -10.51 -4.98 -20.74
N ALA A 15 -9.92 -5.08 -19.55
CA ALA A 15 -10.28 -6.12 -18.59
C ALA A 15 -11.71 -5.95 -18.06
N PRO A 16 -12.42 -7.06 -17.71
CA PRO A 16 -13.75 -7.01 -17.13
C PRO A 16 -13.80 -6.12 -15.89
N LYS A 17 -14.91 -5.39 -15.73
CA LYS A 17 -15.16 -4.65 -14.49
C LYS A 17 -15.72 -5.59 -13.44
N VAL A 18 -15.19 -5.50 -12.23
CA VAL A 18 -15.67 -6.22 -11.05
C VAL A 18 -16.07 -5.18 -10.00
N MET A 19 -17.27 -5.31 -9.45
CA MET A 19 -17.69 -4.49 -8.32
C MET A 19 -17.09 -5.05 -7.03
N VAL A 20 -16.39 -4.19 -6.29
CA VAL A 20 -15.77 -4.51 -5.00
C VAL A 20 -16.35 -3.61 -3.94
N ARG A 21 -16.72 -4.18 -2.79
CA ARG A 21 -17.24 -3.44 -1.64
C ARG A 21 -16.15 -3.28 -0.60
N LEU A 22 -15.60 -2.08 -0.52
CA LEU A 22 -14.56 -1.71 0.45
C LEU A 22 -15.20 -1.13 1.71
N ASN A 23 -14.61 -1.33 2.89
CA ASN A 23 -14.94 -0.47 4.02
C ASN A 23 -14.49 0.99 3.78
N SER A 24 -15.04 1.96 4.51
CA SER A 24 -14.67 3.38 4.33
C SER A 24 -13.18 3.62 4.53
N GLN A 25 -12.59 3.06 5.59
CA GLN A 25 -11.19 3.26 5.91
C GLN A 25 -10.24 2.80 4.78
N CYS A 26 -10.56 1.67 4.14
CA CYS A 26 -9.83 1.15 2.99
C CYS A 26 -10.04 2.03 1.77
N HIS A 27 -11.29 2.41 1.49
CA HIS A 27 -11.62 3.29 0.37
C HIS A 27 -10.94 4.67 0.49
N GLU A 28 -11.01 5.31 1.66
CA GLU A 28 -10.35 6.58 1.96
C GLU A 28 -8.83 6.43 1.84
N GLY A 29 -8.25 5.40 2.47
CA GLY A 29 -6.82 5.15 2.38
C GLY A 29 -6.31 4.93 0.96
N LEU A 30 -7.07 4.21 0.12
CA LEU A 30 -6.73 4.05 -1.29
C LEU A 30 -6.91 5.35 -2.08
N THR A 31 -7.87 6.20 -1.71
CA THR A 31 -8.10 7.51 -2.34
C THR A 31 -6.92 8.43 -2.07
N ASP A 32 -6.49 8.52 -0.81
CA ASP A 32 -5.37 9.35 -0.39
C ASP A 32 -4.07 8.89 -1.07
N LEU A 33 -3.81 7.58 -1.09
CA LEU A 33 -2.63 7.03 -1.74
C LEU A 33 -2.66 7.24 -3.26
N ALA A 34 -3.83 7.10 -3.89
CA ALA A 34 -3.97 7.37 -5.32
C ALA A 34 -3.61 8.83 -5.62
N LEU A 35 -4.07 9.78 -4.79
CA LEU A 35 -3.73 11.19 -4.92
C LEU A 35 -2.22 11.43 -4.72
N GLN A 36 -1.65 10.91 -3.63
CA GLN A 36 -0.23 11.05 -3.32
C GLN A 36 0.68 10.47 -4.42
N HIS A 37 0.30 9.33 -5.00
CA HIS A 37 1.06 8.68 -6.06
C HIS A 37 0.76 9.21 -7.47
N GLY A 38 -0.17 10.17 -7.62
CA GLY A 38 -0.58 10.70 -8.93
C GLY A 38 -1.26 9.67 -9.82
N ARG A 39 -2.06 8.77 -9.23
CA ARG A 39 -2.74 7.64 -9.88
C ARG A 39 -4.25 7.76 -9.78
N SER A 40 -4.95 7.06 -10.66
CA SER A 40 -6.39 6.82 -10.44
C SER A 40 -6.60 5.77 -9.35
N MET A 41 -7.77 5.82 -8.69
CA MET A 41 -8.19 4.80 -7.71
C MET A 41 -7.99 3.37 -8.25
N ASN A 42 -8.41 3.09 -9.49
CA ASN A 42 -8.23 1.77 -10.09
C ASN A 42 -6.75 1.39 -10.23
N ALA A 43 -5.91 2.32 -10.68
CA ALA A 43 -4.48 2.07 -10.84
C ALA A 43 -3.81 1.82 -9.48
N GLU A 44 -4.22 2.54 -8.44
CA GLU A 44 -3.72 2.33 -7.09
C GLU A 44 -4.14 0.96 -6.53
N CYS A 45 -5.40 0.56 -6.69
CA CYS A 45 -5.85 -0.78 -6.32
C CYS A 45 -5.05 -1.87 -7.06
N VAL A 46 -4.85 -1.72 -8.37
CA VAL A 46 -4.05 -2.67 -9.17
C VAL A 46 -2.61 -2.75 -8.66
N MET A 47 -1.99 -1.62 -8.36
CA MET A 47 -0.64 -1.57 -7.77
C MET A 47 -0.59 -2.24 -6.40
N GLY A 48 -1.61 -2.05 -5.56
CA GLY A 48 -1.71 -2.74 -4.28
C GLY A 48 -1.81 -4.25 -4.42
N LEU A 49 -2.67 -4.73 -5.34
CA LEU A 49 -2.82 -6.16 -5.61
C LEU A 49 -1.53 -6.79 -6.15
N ILE A 50 -0.85 -6.14 -7.10
CA ILE A 50 0.44 -6.63 -7.62
C ILE A 50 1.50 -6.63 -6.50
N SER A 51 1.57 -5.57 -5.71
CA SER A 51 2.54 -5.47 -4.62
C SER A 51 2.33 -6.56 -3.57
N TRP A 52 1.08 -6.86 -3.26
CA TRP A 52 0.72 -7.94 -2.36
C TRP A 52 0.97 -9.33 -2.97
N LEU A 53 0.77 -9.52 -4.28
CA LEU A 53 1.01 -10.83 -4.91
C LEU A 53 2.50 -11.15 -5.09
N ASP A 54 3.29 -10.17 -5.52
CA ASP A 54 4.62 -10.43 -6.07
C ASP A 54 5.74 -9.67 -5.33
N HIS A 55 5.41 -8.69 -4.49
CA HIS A 55 6.41 -7.77 -3.91
C HIS A 55 6.34 -7.61 -2.39
N GLN A 56 5.60 -8.45 -1.66
CA GLN A 56 5.54 -8.36 -0.19
C GLN A 56 6.93 -8.34 0.46
N LYS A 57 7.83 -9.23 0.01
CA LYS A 57 9.20 -9.30 0.53
C LYS A 57 9.97 -8.00 0.30
N ARG A 58 9.79 -7.37 -0.87
CA ARG A 58 10.41 -6.09 -1.20
C ARG A 58 9.86 -4.97 -0.32
N CYS A 59 8.54 -4.91 -0.13
CA CYS A 59 7.90 -3.93 0.75
C CYS A 59 8.36 -4.09 2.21
N ALA A 60 8.44 -5.34 2.70
CA ALA A 60 8.94 -5.63 4.04
C ALA A 60 10.41 -5.21 4.22
N LEU A 61 11.25 -5.44 3.20
CA LEU A 61 12.65 -5.02 3.21
C LEU A 61 12.78 -3.49 3.25
N ILE A 62 12.04 -2.77 2.39
CA ILE A 62 12.04 -1.29 2.39
C ILE A 62 11.64 -0.78 3.77
N ARG A 63 10.54 -1.29 4.33
CA ARG A 63 10.10 -0.91 5.68
C ARG A 63 11.19 -1.17 6.73
N LYS A 64 11.85 -2.33 6.69
CA LYS A 64 12.95 -2.66 7.61
C LYS A 64 14.13 -1.69 7.48
N MET A 65 14.51 -1.32 6.26
CA MET A 65 15.59 -0.35 5.99
C MET A 65 15.25 1.06 6.48
N LEU A 66 13.99 1.46 6.43
CA LEU A 66 13.54 2.74 6.97
C LEU A 66 13.55 2.72 8.51
N ILE A 67 13.03 1.65 9.12
CA ILE A 67 13.05 1.47 10.57
C ILE A 67 14.49 1.50 11.12
N SER A 68 15.47 0.91 10.42
CA SER A 68 16.86 0.92 10.89
C SER A 68 17.55 2.30 10.90
N GLN A 69 16.89 3.33 10.37
CA GLN A 69 17.41 4.71 10.37
C GLN A 69 16.83 5.55 11.51
N LEU A 70 15.90 5.00 12.30
CA LEU A 70 15.19 5.69 13.36
C LEU A 70 15.38 4.94 14.68
N ASP A 71 15.25 5.65 15.80
CA ASP A 71 15.26 5.03 17.12
C ASP A 71 14.02 4.14 17.32
N GLU A 72 14.22 2.97 17.92
CA GLU A 72 13.17 1.95 18.08
C GLU A 72 11.93 2.48 18.82
N ALA A 73 12.15 3.31 19.85
CA ALA A 73 11.08 3.93 20.62
C ALA A 73 10.24 4.89 19.76
N ASP A 74 10.89 5.70 18.92
CA ASP A 74 10.22 6.66 18.04
C ASP A 74 9.43 5.93 16.96
N VAL A 75 9.99 4.85 16.39
CA VAL A 75 9.29 3.99 15.43
C VAL A 75 8.03 3.39 16.06
N ALA A 76 8.12 2.86 17.29
CA ALA A 76 6.97 2.27 17.97
C ALA A 76 5.85 3.30 18.18
N VAL A 77 6.19 4.51 18.65
CA VAL A 77 5.23 5.61 18.86
C VAL A 77 4.62 6.09 17.54
N LEU A 78 5.44 6.22 16.49
CA LEU A 78 4.99 6.65 15.17
C LEU A 78 3.98 5.65 14.58
N LEU A 79 4.35 4.38 14.53
CA LEU A 79 3.52 3.34 13.91
C LEU A 79 2.23 3.09 14.69
N ALA A 80 2.23 3.26 16.01
CA ALA A 80 1.04 3.13 16.86
C ALA A 80 -0.02 4.22 16.60
N LYS A 81 0.37 5.39 16.06
CA LYS A 81 -0.55 6.49 15.75
C LYS A 81 -1.23 6.33 14.39
N LEU A 82 -0.75 5.43 13.54
CA LEU A 82 -1.28 5.28 12.19
C LEU A 82 -2.61 4.53 12.20
N PRO A 83 -3.64 5.03 11.47
CA PRO A 83 -4.90 4.33 11.35
C PRO A 83 -4.68 3.01 10.58
N VAL A 84 -5.02 1.89 11.24
CA VAL A 84 -4.92 0.55 10.67
C VAL A 84 -6.25 0.19 10.01
N VAL A 85 -6.18 -0.20 8.74
CA VAL A 85 -7.32 -0.76 8.03
C VAL A 85 -7.40 -2.24 8.32
N THR A 86 -8.51 -2.69 8.89
CA THR A 86 -8.84 -4.11 9.06
C THR A 86 -10.09 -4.45 8.24
N GLU A 87 -10.02 -5.55 7.49
CA GLU A 87 -11.17 -6.15 6.82
C GLU A 87 -11.42 -7.50 7.48
N GLU A 88 -11.98 -7.47 8.69
CA GLU A 88 -12.36 -8.69 9.41
C GLU A 88 -13.73 -9.19 8.93
N PRO A 89 -13.85 -10.48 8.58
CA PRO A 89 -15.14 -11.08 8.25
C PRO A 89 -16.13 -10.99 9.42
N GLY A 90 -17.32 -10.43 9.20
CA GLY A 90 -18.43 -10.43 10.17
C GLY A 90 -18.60 -9.16 11.00
N LEU A 91 -17.68 -8.20 10.92
CA LEU A 91 -17.88 -6.87 11.49
C LEU A 91 -18.75 -6.02 10.56
N ALA A 92 -19.78 -5.39 11.13
CA ALA A 92 -20.58 -4.41 10.42
C ALA A 92 -19.71 -3.19 10.11
N SER A 93 -19.36 -3.01 8.83
CA SER A 93 -18.76 -1.78 8.33
C SER A 93 -19.67 -1.18 7.26
N ASP A 94 -19.63 0.13 7.14
CA ASP A 94 -20.06 0.81 5.93
C ASP A 94 -19.33 0.21 4.72
N LYS A 95 -20.05 0.07 3.60
CA LYS A 95 -19.50 -0.55 2.38
C LYS A 95 -19.64 0.42 1.21
N ILE A 96 -18.52 0.82 0.65
CA ILE A 96 -18.43 1.69 -0.53
C ILE A 96 -18.17 0.81 -1.75
N SER A 97 -19.08 0.85 -2.72
CA SER A 97 -18.97 0.07 -3.95
C SER A 97 -18.05 0.77 -4.95
N THR A 98 -16.94 0.11 -5.30
CA THR A 98 -15.95 0.59 -6.26
C THR A 98 -15.83 -0.37 -7.42
N MET A 99 -15.75 0.16 -8.64
CA MET A 99 -15.55 -0.65 -9.84
C MET A 99 -14.06 -0.80 -10.12
N LEU A 100 -13.56 -2.03 -10.09
CA LEU A 100 -12.17 -2.36 -10.40
C LEU A 100 -12.05 -3.08 -11.75
N ARG A 101 -10.97 -2.81 -12.47
CA ARG A 101 -10.50 -3.52 -13.65
C ARG A 101 -9.07 -3.96 -13.41
N TYR A 102 -8.86 -5.26 -13.46
CA TYR A 102 -7.55 -5.90 -13.30
C TYR A 102 -7.43 -7.06 -14.27
N THR A 103 -6.20 -7.41 -14.64
CA THR A 103 -5.91 -8.43 -15.65
C THR A 103 -6.26 -9.85 -15.15
N PRO A 104 -6.44 -10.82 -16.06
CA PRO A 104 -6.59 -12.24 -15.70
C PRO A 104 -5.51 -12.74 -14.75
N TYR A 105 -4.27 -12.28 -14.90
CA TYR A 105 -3.17 -12.59 -13.99
C TYR A 105 -3.52 -12.32 -12.52
N ILE A 106 -4.00 -11.12 -12.20
CA ILE A 106 -4.38 -10.75 -10.82
C ILE A 106 -5.57 -11.59 -10.37
N ARG A 107 -6.58 -11.77 -11.25
CA ARG A 107 -7.77 -12.58 -10.94
C ARG A 107 -7.40 -13.99 -10.53
N ASP A 108 -6.60 -14.66 -11.35
CA ASP A 108 -6.27 -16.08 -11.19
C ASP A 108 -5.37 -16.29 -9.97
N ARG A 109 -4.41 -15.39 -9.74
CA ARG A 109 -3.53 -15.43 -8.57
C ARG A 109 -4.25 -15.14 -7.26
N ILE A 110 -5.19 -14.18 -7.23
CA ILE A 110 -6.02 -13.96 -6.04
C ILE A 110 -6.92 -15.17 -5.77
N ALA A 111 -7.47 -15.80 -6.80
CA ALA A 111 -8.28 -17.01 -6.64
C ALA A 111 -7.46 -18.19 -6.09
N GLU A 112 -6.22 -18.36 -6.53
CA GLU A 112 -5.29 -19.34 -5.98
C GLU A 112 -5.01 -19.09 -4.50
N GLN A 113 -4.72 -17.84 -4.12
CA GLN A 113 -4.51 -17.48 -2.71
C GLN A 113 -5.76 -17.72 -1.87
N ALA A 114 -6.93 -17.31 -2.36
CA ALA A 114 -8.20 -17.52 -1.68
C ALA A 114 -8.47 -19.01 -1.41
N LYS A 115 -8.16 -19.89 -2.38
CA LYS A 115 -8.26 -21.33 -2.22
C LYS A 115 -7.29 -21.86 -1.16
N THR A 116 -6.03 -21.43 -1.19
CA THR A 116 -4.99 -21.85 -0.22
C THR A 116 -5.36 -21.45 1.21
N HIS A 117 -6.00 -20.30 1.39
CA HIS A 117 -6.41 -19.77 2.69
C HIS A 117 -7.86 -20.14 3.08
N GLU A 118 -8.57 -20.94 2.26
CA GLU A 118 -9.96 -21.35 2.49
C GLU A 118 -10.94 -20.18 2.71
N VAL A 119 -10.73 -19.06 2.01
CA VAL A 119 -11.58 -17.87 2.08
C VAL A 119 -12.15 -17.49 0.71
N SER A 120 -13.12 -16.57 0.68
CA SER A 120 -13.65 -16.07 -0.58
C SER A 120 -12.62 -15.24 -1.35
N VAL A 121 -12.69 -15.26 -2.68
CA VAL A 121 -11.88 -14.40 -3.57
C VAL A 121 -12.04 -12.92 -3.20
N HIS A 122 -13.25 -12.52 -2.84
CA HIS A 122 -13.52 -11.17 -2.41
C HIS A 122 -12.80 -10.83 -1.11
N SER A 123 -12.88 -11.70 -0.10
CA SER A 123 -12.16 -11.53 1.17
C SER A 123 -10.66 -11.40 0.96
N MET A 124 -10.08 -12.26 0.12
CA MET A 124 -8.64 -12.20 -0.19
C MET A 124 -8.25 -10.89 -0.87
N LEU A 125 -9.07 -10.40 -1.80
CA LEU A 125 -8.87 -9.12 -2.46
C LEU A 125 -8.90 -7.96 -1.45
N LEU A 126 -9.85 -7.98 -0.50
CA LEU A 126 -9.94 -6.97 0.56
C LEU A 126 -8.73 -7.00 1.49
N THR A 127 -8.28 -8.20 1.90
CA THR A 127 -7.07 -8.37 2.69
C THR A 127 -5.84 -7.78 1.99
N ALA A 128 -5.69 -8.04 0.70
CA ALA A 128 -4.57 -7.52 -0.09
C ALA A 128 -4.58 -5.98 -0.19
N LEU A 129 -5.76 -5.37 -0.40
CA LEU A 129 -5.90 -3.91 -0.47
C LEU A 129 -5.70 -3.24 0.89
N ALA A 130 -6.25 -3.80 1.96
CA ALA A 130 -6.02 -3.32 3.32
C ALA A 130 -4.53 -3.39 3.70
N TRP A 131 -3.86 -4.50 3.36
CA TRP A 131 -2.41 -4.63 3.52
C TRP A 131 -1.65 -3.53 2.77
N TRP A 132 -2.03 -3.25 1.53
CA TRP A 132 -1.36 -2.21 0.72
C TRP A 132 -1.49 -0.82 1.34
N VAL A 133 -2.69 -0.46 1.81
CA VAL A 133 -2.93 0.80 2.51
C VAL A 133 -2.04 0.91 3.75
N ASN A 134 -2.05 -0.13 4.59
CA ASN A 134 -1.29 -0.14 5.84
C ASN A 134 0.22 -0.03 5.59
N VAL A 135 0.77 -0.84 4.68
CA VAL A 135 2.21 -0.81 4.37
C VAL A 135 2.62 0.53 3.78
N SER A 136 1.83 1.10 2.87
CA SER A 136 2.17 2.38 2.24
C SER A 136 2.12 3.53 3.24
N ARG A 137 1.11 3.57 4.13
CA ARG A 137 1.04 4.54 5.24
C ARG A 137 2.27 4.45 6.14
N GLN A 138 2.66 3.24 6.53
CA GLN A 138 3.84 3.03 7.37
C GLN A 138 5.12 3.50 6.68
N VAL A 139 5.30 3.14 5.39
CA VAL A 139 6.47 3.56 4.61
C VAL A 139 6.53 5.08 4.46
N ASN A 140 5.42 5.74 4.16
CA ASN A 140 5.36 7.20 4.00
C ASN A 140 5.65 7.90 5.34
N ALA A 141 5.04 7.47 6.44
CA ALA A 141 5.29 8.04 7.76
C ALA A 141 6.75 7.88 8.20
N LEU A 142 7.37 6.72 7.94
CA LEU A 142 8.78 6.49 8.23
C LEU A 142 9.69 7.39 7.39
N LEU A 143 9.37 7.57 6.10
CA LEU A 143 10.11 8.46 5.21
C LEU A 143 10.04 9.91 5.67
N GLU A 144 8.85 10.40 6.02
CA GLU A 144 8.63 11.74 6.56
C GLU A 144 9.45 11.96 7.84
N ALA A 145 9.41 11.01 8.79
CA ALA A 145 10.19 11.10 10.02
C ALA A 145 11.71 11.17 9.77
N ILE A 146 12.23 10.40 8.81
CA ILE A 146 13.66 10.44 8.43
C ILE A 146 14.02 11.81 7.83
N VAL A 147 13.17 12.36 6.96
CA VAL A 147 13.39 13.67 6.34
C VAL A 147 13.36 14.78 7.39
N ASP A 148 12.42 14.74 8.32
CA ASP A 148 12.29 15.72 9.40
C ASP A 148 13.50 15.69 10.35
N GLN A 149 14.00 14.50 10.72
CA GLN A 149 15.24 14.36 11.50
C GLN A 149 16.46 14.89 10.72
N GLY A 150 16.54 14.61 9.42
CA GLY A 150 17.60 15.13 8.55
C GLY A 150 17.57 16.65 8.44
N GLY A 151 16.38 17.25 8.32
CA GLY A 151 16.19 18.70 8.32
C GLY A 151 16.58 19.35 9.64
N ALA A 152 16.20 18.73 10.77
CA ALA A 152 16.59 19.19 12.10
C ALA A 152 18.11 19.13 12.33
N LEU A 153 18.76 18.05 11.89
CA LEU A 153 20.22 17.91 11.98
C LEU A 153 20.94 18.97 11.13
N GLN A 154 20.43 19.24 9.91
CA GLN A 154 21.02 20.23 9.03
C GLN A 154 20.84 21.67 9.55
N ALA A 155 19.70 21.98 10.17
CA ALA A 155 19.50 23.25 10.86
C ALA A 155 20.44 23.43 12.06
N GLN A 156 20.62 22.38 12.88
CA GLN A 156 21.55 22.40 14.02
C GLN A 156 23.01 22.59 13.59
N LEU A 157 23.42 22.02 12.45
CA LEU A 157 24.78 22.21 11.91
C LEU A 157 25.00 23.63 11.38
N LEU A 158 23.96 24.27 10.83
CA LEU A 158 24.02 25.66 10.36
C LEU A 158 24.01 26.68 11.51
N ASP A 159 23.40 26.34 12.65
CA ASP A 159 23.37 27.18 13.86
C ASP A 159 24.62 27.05 14.76
N GLN A 160 25.60 26.21 14.39
CA GLN A 160 26.86 26.18 15.16
C GLN A 160 27.69 27.44 14.86
N PRO A 161 28.04 28.25 15.88
CA PRO A 161 28.93 29.38 15.67
C PRO A 161 30.27 28.87 15.16
N ALA A 162 30.81 29.52 14.13
CA ALA A 162 32.12 29.24 13.59
C ALA A 162 33.12 29.13 14.75
N ARG A 163 33.70 27.94 14.96
CA ARG A 163 34.69 27.73 16.01
C ARG A 163 35.78 28.78 15.82
N SER A 164 35.88 29.71 16.78
CA SER A 164 36.95 30.69 16.81
C SER A 164 38.26 29.91 16.81
N ALA A 165 39.00 30.02 15.72
CA ALA A 165 40.36 29.50 15.66
C ALA A 165 41.18 30.26 16.71
N ALA A 166 41.66 29.53 17.72
CA ALA A 166 42.62 30.01 18.70
C ALA A 166 44.03 30.06 18.08
#